data_AF-A0A510KP44-F1
#
_entry.id   AF-A0A510KP44-F1
#
_cell.length_a   1.000
_cell.length_b   1.000
_cell.length_c   1.000
_cell.angle_alpha   90.00
_cell.angle_beta   90.00
_cell.angle_gamma   90.00
#
_symmetry.space_group_name_H-M   'P 1'
#
loop_
_entity.id
_entity.type
_entity.pdbx_description
1 polymer ?
#
loop_
_entity_poly.entity_id
_entity_poly.type
_entity_poly.pdbx_seq_one_letter_code
_entity_poly.pdbx_strand_id
1 'polypeptide(L)'
;MLGKMEKMHKEFEKFMKKCLKEGMTEKEIEQLINEFQEQYDENFLRKEEFSENEKEIVYDYLDLAFEADTDSERVKYAKKVLKLDKDNLDAEYLIASATSADSLEMLKKLEKVMKHGNEIMEREKYFDEENIGHFWGIFETRPYMRIKCSYANTLVENGMMKKAIKEYEEILKLNENDNMGVRFRLMSLYAFFEDEENALKLYKKYGGHDEVQILLPLSVLYFKKGESAKAANYLKKIEKNVKGIKKFFKDIMNDRGDIYLNQISDMRYRRFTTDELMFSLSDNEYLFGTSMYVFWAYSKLGEKTGAKSKKVVKLKK
;
A
#
# COMPACT_ATOMS: atom_id res chain seq x y z
N MET A 1 -14.70 -29.54 -17.12
CA MET A 1 -14.99 -30.20 -18.42
C MET A 1 -16.43 -30.71 -18.52
N LEU A 2 -16.99 -31.39 -17.51
CA LEU A 2 -18.36 -31.93 -17.52
C LEU A 2 -19.46 -30.91 -17.90
N GLY A 3 -19.46 -29.70 -17.34
CA GLY A 3 -20.47 -28.67 -17.66
C GLY A 3 -20.42 -28.14 -19.11
N LYS A 4 -19.29 -28.29 -19.82
CA LYS A 4 -19.18 -27.91 -21.25
C LYS A 4 -19.87 -28.95 -22.15
N MET A 5 -19.73 -30.24 -21.84
CA MET A 5 -20.42 -31.31 -22.57
C MET A 5 -21.94 -31.26 -22.38
N GLU A 6 -22.42 -30.98 -21.16
CA GLU A 6 -23.87 -30.88 -20.89
C GLU A 6 -24.54 -29.72 -21.65
N LYS A 7 -23.82 -28.62 -21.86
CA LYS A 7 -24.33 -27.46 -22.61
C LYS A 7 -24.40 -27.74 -24.12
N MET A 8 -23.35 -28.33 -24.68
CA MET A 8 -23.32 -28.77 -26.08
C MET A 8 -24.45 -29.76 -26.37
N HIS A 9 -24.65 -30.74 -25.48
CA HIS A 9 -25.71 -31.74 -25.63
C HIS A 9 -27.11 -31.11 -25.68
N LYS A 10 -27.40 -30.14 -24.79
CA LYS A 10 -28.69 -29.43 -24.78
C LYS A 10 -28.92 -28.58 -26.03
N GLU A 11 -27.89 -27.94 -26.55
CA GLU A 11 -27.98 -27.14 -27.78
C GLU A 11 -28.16 -28.04 -29.03
N PHE A 12 -27.47 -29.18 -29.08
CA PHE A 12 -27.63 -30.20 -30.11
C PHE A 12 -29.06 -30.77 -30.14
N GLU A 13 -29.59 -31.20 -29.00
CA GLU A 13 -30.97 -31.72 -28.92
C GLU A 13 -31.99 -30.69 -29.41
N LYS A 14 -31.80 -29.42 -29.06
CA LYS A 14 -32.69 -28.33 -29.49
C LYS A 14 -32.60 -28.09 -30.99
N PHE A 15 -31.41 -28.14 -31.57
CA PHE A 15 -31.21 -28.00 -33.02
C PHE A 15 -31.84 -29.16 -33.77
N MET A 16 -31.56 -30.40 -33.36
CA MET A 16 -32.12 -31.60 -34.00
C MET A 16 -33.64 -31.62 -33.92
N LYS A 17 -34.23 -31.26 -32.78
CA LYS A 17 -35.69 -31.15 -32.63
C LYS A 17 -36.33 -30.14 -33.59
N LYS A 18 -35.59 -29.11 -34.01
CA LYS A 18 -36.07 -28.08 -34.95
C LYS A 18 -35.92 -28.52 -36.41
N CYS A 19 -34.83 -29.22 -36.73
CA CYS A 19 -34.43 -29.48 -38.12
C CYS A 19 -34.86 -30.85 -38.63
N LEU A 20 -35.01 -31.84 -37.75
CA LEU A 20 -35.31 -33.22 -38.11
C LEU A 20 -36.79 -33.37 -38.54
N LYS A 21 -37.02 -34.05 -39.67
CA LYS A 21 -38.35 -34.28 -40.26
C LYS A 21 -38.56 -35.77 -40.56
N GLU A 22 -39.82 -36.20 -40.56
CA GLU A 22 -40.16 -37.58 -40.92
C GLU A 22 -39.80 -37.88 -42.38
N GLY A 23 -39.15 -39.03 -42.62
CA GLY A 23 -38.76 -39.49 -43.95
C GLY A 23 -37.36 -39.07 -44.44
N MET A 24 -36.58 -38.37 -43.62
CA MET A 24 -35.19 -38.04 -43.95
C MET A 24 -34.32 -39.30 -44.05
N THR A 25 -33.42 -39.30 -45.05
CA THR A 25 -32.42 -40.35 -45.25
C THR A 25 -31.25 -40.18 -44.28
N GLU A 26 -30.50 -41.27 -44.06
CA GLU A 26 -29.33 -41.28 -43.17
C GLU A 26 -28.29 -40.22 -43.57
N LYS A 27 -28.08 -40.01 -44.88
CA LYS A 27 -27.18 -39.00 -45.44
C LYS A 27 -27.63 -37.57 -45.16
N GLU A 28 -28.94 -37.31 -45.15
CA GLU A 28 -29.48 -35.99 -44.83
C GLU A 28 -29.38 -35.68 -43.34
N ILE A 29 -29.47 -36.71 -42.48
CA ILE A 29 -29.26 -36.58 -41.04
C ILE A 29 -27.78 -36.31 -40.74
N GLU A 30 -26.85 -37.02 -41.40
CA GLU A 30 -25.40 -36.73 -41.28
C GLU A 30 -25.07 -35.30 -41.69
N GLN A 31 -25.70 -34.79 -42.75
CA GLN A 31 -25.52 -33.41 -43.19
C GLN A 31 -26.00 -32.40 -42.14
N LEU A 32 -27.14 -32.66 -41.48
CA LEU A 32 -27.60 -31.82 -40.36
C LEU A 32 -26.66 -31.86 -39.15
N ILE A 33 -26.05 -33.01 -38.86
CA ILE A 33 -25.07 -33.12 -37.76
C ILE A 33 -23.83 -32.29 -38.09
N ASN A 34 -23.33 -32.37 -39.32
CA ASN A 34 -22.19 -31.57 -39.75
C ASN A 34 -22.53 -30.07 -39.76
N GLU A 35 -23.71 -29.68 -40.23
CA GLU A 35 -24.19 -28.29 -40.15
C GLU A 35 -24.29 -27.79 -38.71
N PHE A 36 -24.74 -28.64 -37.78
CA PHE A 36 -24.73 -28.28 -36.36
C PHE A 36 -23.30 -28.13 -35.85
N GLN A 37 -22.37 -29.02 -36.22
CA GLN A 37 -20.98 -28.92 -35.80
C GLN A 37 -20.34 -27.65 -36.33
N GLU A 38 -20.51 -27.32 -37.61
CA GLU A 38 -20.01 -26.08 -38.20
C GLU A 38 -20.65 -24.84 -37.53
N GLN A 39 -21.96 -24.83 -37.32
CA GLN A 39 -22.63 -23.71 -36.63
C GLN A 39 -22.25 -23.62 -35.15
N TYR A 40 -22.07 -24.75 -34.47
CA TYR A 40 -21.66 -24.78 -33.08
C TYR A 40 -20.23 -24.33 -32.97
N ASP A 41 -19.32 -24.81 -33.82
CA ASP A 41 -17.92 -24.41 -33.85
C ASP A 41 -17.79 -22.94 -34.27
N GLU A 42 -18.53 -22.44 -35.26
CA GLU A 42 -18.55 -21.01 -35.59
C GLU A 42 -19.15 -20.15 -34.47
N ASN A 43 -20.19 -20.60 -33.77
CA ASN A 43 -20.77 -19.86 -32.64
C ASN A 43 -19.96 -20.03 -31.35
N PHE A 44 -19.20 -21.11 -31.22
CA PHE A 44 -18.26 -21.38 -30.14
C PHE A 44 -17.00 -20.56 -30.35
N LEU A 45 -16.47 -20.51 -31.57
CA LEU A 45 -15.39 -19.63 -32.01
C LEU A 45 -15.82 -18.16 -31.97
N ARG A 46 -17.07 -17.80 -32.33
CA ARG A 46 -17.59 -16.44 -32.07
C ARG A 46 -17.76 -16.17 -30.59
N LYS A 47 -18.24 -17.14 -29.80
CA LYS A 47 -18.29 -16.95 -28.34
C LYS A 47 -16.90 -16.94 -27.72
N GLU A 48 -15.88 -17.52 -28.35
CA GLU A 48 -14.47 -17.47 -27.93
C GLU A 48 -13.75 -16.20 -28.44
N GLU A 49 -14.07 -15.70 -29.64
CA GLU A 49 -13.69 -14.36 -30.15
C GLU A 49 -14.42 -13.23 -29.41
N PHE A 50 -15.56 -13.52 -28.77
CA PHE A 50 -16.25 -12.65 -27.81
C PHE A 50 -16.08 -13.14 -26.35
N SER A 51 -15.10 -14.01 -26.06
CA SER A 51 -14.71 -14.38 -24.69
C SER A 51 -13.22 -14.21 -24.41
N GLU A 52 -12.58 -13.18 -24.97
CA GLU A 52 -11.52 -12.50 -24.22
C GLU A 52 -12.21 -11.85 -23.00
N ASN A 53 -12.02 -12.52 -21.86
CA ASN A 53 -12.79 -12.50 -20.60
C ASN A 53 -13.36 -11.12 -20.21
N GLU A 54 -14.61 -11.07 -19.74
CA GLU A 54 -15.13 -9.86 -19.04
C GLU A 54 -14.18 -9.37 -17.93
N LYS A 55 -13.43 -10.28 -17.30
CA LYS A 55 -12.35 -9.97 -16.35
C LYS A 55 -11.14 -9.29 -17.00
N GLU A 56 -10.72 -9.74 -18.18
CA GLU A 56 -9.63 -9.13 -18.95
C GLU A 56 -10.02 -7.71 -19.38
N ILE A 57 -11.26 -7.52 -19.84
CA ILE A 57 -11.83 -6.19 -20.13
C ILE A 57 -11.87 -5.30 -18.88
N VAL A 58 -12.18 -5.86 -17.71
CA VAL A 58 -12.12 -5.14 -16.43
C VAL A 58 -10.69 -4.70 -16.12
N TYR A 59 -9.69 -5.58 -16.28
CA TYR A 59 -8.28 -5.24 -16.06
C TYR A 59 -7.79 -4.19 -17.06
N ASP A 60 -8.11 -4.32 -18.35
CA ASP A 60 -7.75 -3.33 -19.37
C ASP A 60 -8.30 -1.94 -19.05
N TYR A 61 -9.59 -1.86 -18.66
CA TYR A 61 -10.16 -0.57 -18.25
C TYR A 61 -9.59 -0.04 -16.94
N LEU A 62 -9.18 -0.93 -16.03
CA LEU A 62 -8.55 -0.53 -14.79
C LEU A 62 -7.14 0.03 -15.06
N ASP A 63 -6.36 -0.63 -15.92
CA ASP A 63 -5.04 -0.17 -16.37
C ASP A 63 -5.16 1.18 -17.09
N LEU A 64 -6.10 1.31 -18.02
CA LEU A 64 -6.41 2.60 -18.67
C LEU A 64 -6.82 3.69 -17.67
N ALA A 65 -7.50 3.33 -16.58
CA ALA A 65 -7.85 4.30 -15.53
C ALA A 65 -6.62 4.71 -14.71
N PHE A 66 -5.71 3.78 -14.40
CA PHE A 66 -4.47 4.07 -13.69
C PHE A 66 -3.50 4.92 -14.52
N GLU A 67 -3.39 4.65 -15.83
CA GLU A 67 -2.48 5.33 -16.75
C GLU A 67 -3.04 6.65 -17.32
N ALA A 68 -4.31 6.97 -17.05
CA ALA A 68 -4.93 8.18 -17.58
C ALA A 68 -4.23 9.47 -17.15
N ASP A 69 -3.89 10.30 -18.14
CA ASP A 69 -3.25 11.62 -17.97
C ASP A 69 -4.16 12.65 -17.30
N THR A 70 -5.48 12.48 -17.42
CA THR A 70 -6.47 13.42 -16.89
C THR A 70 -7.46 12.76 -15.93
N ASP A 71 -7.90 13.53 -14.93
CA ASP A 71 -8.93 13.07 -13.97
C ASP A 71 -10.24 12.70 -14.67
N SER A 72 -10.60 13.42 -15.75
CA SER A 72 -11.79 13.12 -16.55
C SER A 72 -11.73 11.74 -17.20
N GLU A 73 -10.57 11.39 -17.79
CA GLU A 73 -10.37 10.08 -18.40
C GLU A 73 -10.28 8.97 -17.36
N ARG A 74 -9.57 9.21 -16.26
CA ARG A 74 -9.52 8.28 -15.11
C ARG A 74 -10.93 7.93 -14.63
N VAL A 75 -11.77 8.94 -14.40
CA VAL A 75 -13.16 8.75 -13.98
C VAL A 75 -13.98 8.04 -15.05
N LYS A 76 -13.78 8.35 -16.33
CA LYS A 76 -14.48 7.69 -17.44
C LYS A 76 -14.18 6.19 -17.46
N TYR A 77 -12.91 5.79 -17.36
CA TYR A 77 -12.50 4.39 -17.40
C TYR A 77 -12.89 3.65 -16.11
N ALA A 78 -12.68 4.24 -14.93
CA ALA A 78 -13.12 3.66 -13.67
C ALA A 78 -14.65 3.44 -13.62
N LYS A 79 -15.45 4.35 -14.20
CA LYS A 79 -16.90 4.14 -14.36
C LYS A 79 -17.26 3.00 -15.33
N LYS A 80 -16.41 2.67 -16.29
CA LYS A 80 -16.59 1.48 -17.14
C LYS A 80 -16.30 0.21 -16.35
N VAL A 81 -15.25 0.21 -15.54
CA VAL A 81 -14.97 -0.90 -14.61
C VAL A 81 -16.18 -1.15 -13.70
N LEU A 82 -16.70 -0.13 -13.02
CA LEU A 82 -17.85 -0.29 -12.10
C LEU A 82 -19.17 -0.73 -12.75
N LYS A 83 -19.31 -0.59 -14.08
CA LYS A 83 -20.46 -1.15 -14.81
C LYS A 83 -20.36 -2.66 -14.98
N LEU A 84 -19.14 -3.18 -15.10
CA LEU A 84 -18.83 -4.60 -15.29
C LEU A 84 -18.64 -5.32 -13.95
N ASP A 85 -17.93 -4.67 -13.02
CA ASP A 85 -17.63 -5.16 -11.68
C ASP A 85 -17.97 -4.07 -10.65
N LYS A 86 -19.17 -4.19 -10.05
CA LYS A 86 -19.69 -3.20 -9.10
C LYS A 86 -18.92 -3.15 -7.79
N ASP A 87 -18.18 -4.21 -7.47
CA ASP A 87 -17.46 -4.39 -6.21
C ASP A 87 -15.97 -4.03 -6.35
N ASN A 88 -15.60 -3.41 -7.48
CA ASN A 88 -14.22 -3.04 -7.76
C ASN A 88 -13.75 -1.83 -6.94
N LEU A 89 -13.14 -2.11 -5.79
CA LEU A 89 -12.64 -1.09 -4.87
C LEU A 89 -11.54 -0.20 -5.47
N ASP A 90 -10.69 -0.72 -6.38
CA ASP A 90 -9.67 0.10 -7.04
C ASP A 90 -10.32 1.16 -7.95
N ALA A 91 -11.37 0.80 -8.71
CA ALA A 91 -12.11 1.76 -9.52
C ALA A 91 -12.84 2.81 -8.66
N GLU A 92 -13.43 2.42 -7.54
CA GLU A 92 -14.01 3.38 -6.58
C GLU A 92 -12.97 4.36 -6.03
N TYR A 93 -11.79 3.84 -5.68
CA TYR A 93 -10.66 4.66 -5.24
C TYR A 93 -10.21 5.65 -6.30
N LEU A 94 -10.05 5.21 -7.54
CA LEU A 94 -9.64 6.08 -8.64
C LEU A 94 -10.62 7.23 -8.87
N ILE A 95 -11.93 6.96 -8.74
CA ILE A 95 -12.96 8.01 -8.80
C ILE A 95 -12.85 8.94 -7.60
N ALA A 96 -12.69 8.40 -6.39
CA ALA A 96 -12.54 9.21 -5.18
C ALA A 96 -11.33 10.14 -5.29
N SER A 97 -10.17 9.61 -5.70
CA SER A 97 -8.92 10.36 -5.88
C SER A 97 -9.03 11.44 -6.95
N ALA A 98 -9.67 11.14 -8.09
CA ALA A 98 -9.79 12.08 -9.22
C ALA A 98 -10.78 13.23 -8.99
N THR A 99 -11.71 13.05 -8.06
CA THR A 99 -12.84 13.99 -7.91
C THR A 99 -12.82 14.76 -6.59
N SER A 100 -11.90 14.46 -5.69
CA SER A 100 -11.81 15.15 -4.40
C SER A 100 -11.06 16.46 -4.56
N ALA A 101 -11.66 17.56 -4.11
CA ALA A 101 -11.04 18.88 -4.17
C ALA A 101 -9.94 19.07 -3.11
N ASP A 102 -10.07 18.37 -1.98
CA ASP A 102 -9.14 18.44 -0.86
C ASP A 102 -9.10 17.12 -0.06
N SER A 103 -8.21 17.06 0.94
CA SER A 103 -8.01 15.88 1.78
C SER A 103 -9.20 15.56 2.70
N LEU A 104 -10.05 16.54 3.05
CA LEU A 104 -11.27 16.30 3.84
C LEU A 104 -12.36 15.65 2.99
N GLU A 105 -12.49 16.09 1.73
CA GLU A 105 -13.39 15.45 0.77
C GLU A 105 -12.92 14.04 0.43
N MET A 106 -11.61 13.84 0.23
CA MET A 106 -11.02 12.52 0.01
C MET A 106 -11.33 11.59 1.18
N LEU A 107 -11.16 12.08 2.43
CA LEU A 107 -11.48 11.30 3.63
C LEU A 107 -12.94 10.81 3.63
N LYS A 108 -13.90 11.71 3.35
CA LYS A 108 -15.33 11.36 3.30
C LYS A 108 -15.66 10.36 2.19
N LYS A 109 -14.98 10.43 1.05
CA LYS A 109 -15.19 9.45 -0.04
C LYS A 109 -14.58 8.11 0.32
N LEU A 110 -13.36 8.09 0.86
CA LEU A 110 -12.71 6.88 1.35
C LEU A 110 -13.53 6.19 2.46
N GLU A 111 -14.23 6.92 3.34
CA GLU A 111 -15.14 6.31 4.32
C GLU A 111 -16.26 5.48 3.65
N LYS A 112 -16.78 5.94 2.50
CA LYS A 112 -17.79 5.20 1.73
C LYS A 112 -17.19 3.97 1.05
N VAL A 113 -16.04 4.12 0.40
CA VAL A 113 -15.32 3.01 -0.24
C VAL A 113 -14.92 1.95 0.81
N MET A 114 -14.47 2.39 1.98
CA MET A 114 -14.12 1.52 3.11
C MET A 114 -15.34 0.75 3.61
N LYS A 115 -16.49 1.42 3.72
CA LYS A 115 -17.74 0.76 4.12
C LYS A 115 -18.09 -0.36 3.14
N HIS A 116 -18.05 -0.08 1.84
CA HIS A 116 -18.31 -1.09 0.83
C HIS A 116 -17.26 -2.22 0.88
N GLY A 117 -16.00 -1.87 1.03
CA GLY A 117 -14.92 -2.84 1.19
C GLY A 117 -15.13 -3.77 2.39
N ASN A 118 -15.56 -3.25 3.54
CA ASN A 118 -15.90 -4.07 4.70
C ASN A 118 -17.07 -5.04 4.40
N GLU A 119 -18.10 -4.57 3.68
CA GLU A 119 -19.23 -5.41 3.27
C GLU A 119 -18.77 -6.55 2.35
N ILE A 120 -17.85 -6.29 1.42
CA ILE A 120 -17.24 -7.32 0.56
C ILE A 120 -16.41 -8.30 1.41
N MET A 121 -15.51 -7.80 2.27
CA MET A 121 -14.65 -8.66 3.09
C MET A 121 -15.46 -9.59 4.01
N GLU A 122 -16.57 -9.10 4.57
CA GLU A 122 -17.50 -9.89 5.39
C GLU A 122 -18.25 -10.92 4.55
N ARG A 123 -18.85 -10.50 3.43
CA ARG A 123 -19.65 -11.38 2.56
C ARG A 123 -18.83 -12.54 1.99
N GLU A 124 -17.59 -12.27 1.62
CA GLU A 124 -16.64 -13.26 1.09
C GLU A 124 -15.85 -13.99 2.20
N LYS A 125 -16.14 -13.70 3.48
CA LYS A 125 -15.54 -14.33 4.67
C LYS A 125 -14.02 -14.19 4.79
N TYR A 126 -13.47 -13.11 4.25
CA TYR A 126 -12.05 -12.83 4.40
C TYR A 126 -11.67 -12.50 5.85
N PHE A 127 -12.62 -12.10 6.71
CA PHE A 127 -12.33 -11.90 8.13
C PHE A 127 -12.24 -13.20 8.96
N ASP A 128 -12.43 -14.38 8.37
CA ASP A 128 -12.23 -15.66 9.05
C ASP A 128 -10.77 -15.79 9.55
N GLU A 129 -10.58 -16.46 10.70
CA GLU A 129 -9.31 -16.47 11.45
C GLU A 129 -8.12 -16.95 10.62
N GLU A 130 -8.32 -17.88 9.68
CA GLU A 130 -7.28 -18.41 8.80
C GLU A 130 -6.68 -17.37 7.83
N ASN A 131 -7.39 -16.27 7.56
CA ASN A 131 -6.97 -15.24 6.61
C ASN A 131 -6.30 -14.06 7.30
N ILE A 132 -6.58 -13.85 8.59
CA ILE A 132 -6.02 -12.73 9.37
C ILE A 132 -4.50 -12.85 9.44
N GLY A 133 -3.82 -11.76 9.09
CA GLY A 133 -2.36 -11.70 8.98
C GLY A 133 -1.83 -12.01 7.58
N HIS A 134 -2.67 -12.51 6.67
CA HIS A 134 -2.31 -12.95 5.32
C HIS A 134 -2.98 -12.15 4.19
N PHE A 135 -3.67 -11.04 4.48
CA PHE A 135 -4.39 -10.25 3.47
C PHE A 135 -3.55 -9.70 2.33
N TRP A 136 -2.23 -9.59 2.45
CA TRP A 136 -1.42 -9.22 1.28
C TRP A 136 -1.14 -10.42 0.35
N GLY A 137 -1.10 -11.63 0.91
CA GLY A 137 -0.91 -12.87 0.15
C GLY A 137 -2.14 -13.27 -0.65
N ILE A 138 -3.33 -12.94 -0.13
CA ILE A 138 -4.62 -13.16 -0.80
C ILE A 138 -4.84 -12.02 -1.80
N PHE A 139 -5.05 -12.36 -3.08
CA PHE A 139 -5.06 -11.37 -4.16
C PHE A 139 -6.29 -10.46 -4.06
N GLU A 140 -7.44 -11.05 -3.73
CA GLU A 140 -8.76 -10.44 -3.66
C GLU A 140 -8.88 -9.39 -2.54
N THR A 141 -8.08 -9.50 -1.48
CA THR A 141 -8.08 -8.57 -0.35
C THR A 141 -7.14 -7.37 -0.55
N ARG A 142 -6.29 -7.39 -1.59
CA ARG A 142 -5.31 -6.31 -1.83
C ARG A 142 -5.95 -4.95 -2.13
N PRO A 143 -7.02 -4.83 -2.93
CA PRO A 143 -7.71 -3.55 -3.11
C PRO A 143 -8.14 -2.98 -1.76
N TYR A 144 -8.79 -3.80 -0.91
CA TYR A 144 -9.20 -3.40 0.44
C TYR A 144 -8.03 -2.89 1.29
N MET A 145 -6.89 -3.60 1.30
CA MET A 145 -5.69 -3.17 2.01
C MET A 145 -5.12 -1.84 1.50
N ARG A 146 -5.15 -1.60 0.18
CA ARG A 146 -4.77 -0.30 -0.41
C ARG A 146 -5.71 0.81 0.04
N ILE A 147 -7.03 0.58 0.07
CA ILE A 147 -7.99 1.56 0.61
C ILE A 147 -7.70 1.85 2.08
N LYS A 148 -7.43 0.82 2.91
CA LYS A 148 -7.11 1.02 4.34
C LYS A 148 -5.89 1.89 4.52
N CYS A 149 -4.84 1.64 3.76
CA CYS A 149 -3.63 2.44 3.83
C CYS A 149 -3.86 3.88 3.34
N SER A 150 -4.58 4.07 2.23
CA SER A 150 -4.95 5.41 1.76
C SER A 150 -5.76 6.18 2.80
N TYR A 151 -6.76 5.53 3.42
CA TYR A 151 -7.56 6.12 4.49
C TYR A 151 -6.70 6.53 5.69
N ALA A 152 -5.78 5.66 6.14
CA ALA A 152 -4.86 5.96 7.22
C ALA A 152 -3.91 7.13 6.88
N ASN A 153 -3.40 7.20 5.64
CA ASN A 153 -2.57 8.31 5.17
C ASN A 153 -3.37 9.62 5.16
N THR A 154 -4.58 9.62 4.60
CA THR A 154 -5.44 10.81 4.57
C THR A 154 -5.84 11.27 5.98
N LEU A 155 -5.99 10.35 6.94
CA LEU A 155 -6.17 10.72 8.35
C LEU A 155 -4.95 11.47 8.91
N VAL A 156 -3.73 11.07 8.56
CA VAL A 156 -2.49 11.79 8.96
C VAL A 156 -2.44 13.17 8.33
N GLU A 157 -2.74 13.29 7.02
CA GLU A 157 -2.79 14.58 6.30
C GLU A 157 -3.79 15.56 6.94
N ASN A 158 -4.90 15.05 7.46
CA ASN A 158 -5.91 15.82 8.18
C ASN A 158 -5.60 16.02 9.68
N GLY A 159 -4.43 15.62 10.16
CA GLY A 159 -4.02 15.76 11.55
C GLY A 159 -4.75 14.82 12.53
N MET A 160 -5.53 13.86 12.04
CA MET A 160 -6.29 12.89 12.84
C MET A 160 -5.41 11.72 13.32
N MET A 161 -4.27 12.04 13.92
CA MET A 161 -3.16 11.10 14.16
C MET A 161 -3.56 9.86 14.98
N LYS A 162 -4.36 10.01 16.04
CA LYS A 162 -4.80 8.86 16.85
C LYS A 162 -5.75 7.92 16.11
N LYS A 163 -6.53 8.43 15.14
CA LYS A 163 -7.34 7.57 14.27
C LYS A 163 -6.45 6.82 13.29
N ALA A 164 -5.47 7.51 12.71
CA ALA A 164 -4.50 6.90 11.80
C ALA A 164 -3.73 5.74 12.47
N ILE A 165 -3.30 5.91 13.73
CA ILE A 165 -2.66 4.82 14.51
C ILE A 165 -3.53 3.56 14.51
N LYS A 166 -4.81 3.67 14.86
CA LYS A 166 -5.74 2.53 14.90
C LYS A 166 -5.85 1.83 13.55
N GLU A 167 -5.92 2.60 12.46
CA GLU A 167 -5.99 2.02 11.11
C GLU A 167 -4.68 1.32 10.71
N TYR A 168 -3.52 1.90 11.04
CA TYR A 168 -2.23 1.25 10.79
C TYR A 168 -2.04 -0.01 11.64
N GLU A 169 -2.47 0.00 12.91
CA GLU A 169 -2.46 -1.18 13.77
C GLU A 169 -3.35 -2.30 13.18
N GLU A 170 -4.55 -1.96 12.72
CA GLU A 170 -5.44 -2.93 12.06
C GLU A 170 -4.81 -3.45 10.75
N ILE A 171 -4.19 -2.59 9.94
CA ILE A 171 -3.46 -3.03 8.75
C ILE A 171 -2.37 -4.04 9.11
N LEU A 172 -1.60 -3.82 10.18
CA LEU A 172 -0.55 -4.76 10.62
C LEU A 172 -1.10 -6.05 11.20
N LYS A 173 -2.28 -6.02 11.83
CA LYS A 173 -2.98 -7.23 12.28
C LYS A 173 -3.45 -8.06 11.08
N LEU A 174 -3.97 -7.40 10.05
CA LEU A 174 -4.45 -8.03 8.83
C LEU A 174 -3.33 -8.48 7.88
N ASN A 175 -2.16 -7.84 7.95
CA ASN A 175 -0.98 -8.12 7.15
C ASN A 175 0.28 -8.13 8.04
N GLU A 176 0.51 -9.24 8.72
CA GLU A 176 1.55 -9.34 9.75
C GLU A 176 2.98 -9.18 9.21
N ASN A 177 3.20 -9.56 7.96
CA ASN A 177 4.49 -9.44 7.29
C ASN A 177 4.78 -7.99 6.83
N ASP A 178 3.83 -7.07 7.01
CA ASP A 178 3.93 -5.67 6.65
C ASP A 178 4.49 -5.44 5.23
N ASN A 179 3.90 -6.15 4.26
CA ASN A 179 4.29 -6.03 2.86
C ASN A 179 4.13 -4.61 2.28
N MET A 180 3.35 -3.75 2.95
CA MET A 180 3.09 -2.37 2.54
C MET A 180 3.99 -1.36 3.23
N GLY A 181 4.79 -1.77 4.22
CA GLY A 181 5.71 -0.89 4.95
C GLY A 181 5.04 0.10 5.91
N VAL A 182 3.82 -0.17 6.38
CA VAL A 182 3.10 0.75 7.28
C VAL A 182 3.74 0.86 8.66
N ARG A 183 4.61 -0.09 9.05
CA ARG A 183 5.38 -0.02 10.30
C ARG A 183 6.20 1.27 10.40
N PHE A 184 6.68 1.81 9.28
CA PHE A 184 7.50 3.02 9.29
C PHE A 184 6.67 4.26 9.67
N ARG A 185 5.46 4.39 9.11
CA ARG A 185 4.51 5.46 9.47
C ARG A 185 4.06 5.30 10.92
N LEU A 186 3.74 4.08 11.33
CA LEU A 186 3.29 3.79 12.69
C LEU A 186 4.38 4.08 13.74
N MET A 187 5.65 3.76 13.45
CA MET A 187 6.78 4.09 14.33
C MET A 187 6.92 5.60 14.53
N SER A 188 6.79 6.41 13.47
CA SER A 188 6.80 7.87 13.56
C SER A 188 5.64 8.41 14.39
N LEU A 189 4.45 7.83 14.27
CA LEU A 189 3.29 8.21 15.08
C LEU A 189 3.46 7.86 16.56
N TYR A 190 4.01 6.68 16.89
CA TYR A 190 4.34 6.37 18.28
C TYR A 190 5.38 7.33 18.86
N ALA A 191 6.42 7.68 18.09
CA ALA A 191 7.38 8.70 18.50
C ALA A 191 6.74 10.09 18.68
N PHE A 192 5.77 10.43 17.83
CA PHE A 192 5.04 11.70 17.94
C PHE A 192 4.26 11.79 19.26
N PHE A 193 3.66 10.69 19.72
CA PHE A 193 2.95 10.63 21.00
C PHE A 193 3.80 10.20 22.20
N GLU A 194 5.11 10.02 22.03
CA GLU A 194 6.02 9.53 23.08
C GLU A 194 5.63 8.14 23.64
N ASP A 195 4.94 7.33 22.82
CA ASP A 195 4.47 5.99 23.15
C ASP A 195 5.62 4.99 23.05
N GLU A 196 6.48 5.01 24.07
CA GLU A 196 7.65 4.12 24.16
C GLU A 196 7.26 2.64 24.12
N GLU A 197 6.16 2.27 24.79
CA GLU A 197 5.77 0.88 24.90
C GLU A 197 5.46 0.27 23.53
N ASN A 198 4.60 0.92 22.75
CA ASN A 198 4.23 0.41 21.44
C ASN A 198 5.35 0.59 20.41
N ALA A 199 6.13 1.66 20.50
CA ALA A 199 7.34 1.83 19.69
C ALA A 199 8.33 0.67 19.90
N LEU A 200 8.59 0.27 21.15
CA LEU A 200 9.51 -0.84 21.44
C LEU A 200 8.94 -2.20 21.05
N LYS A 201 7.63 -2.42 21.18
CA LYS A 201 6.97 -3.64 20.66
C LYS A 201 7.14 -3.74 19.14
N LEU A 202 6.89 -2.65 18.43
CA LEU A 202 7.04 -2.58 16.98
C LEU A 202 8.52 -2.76 16.56
N TYR A 203 9.46 -2.12 17.27
CA TYR A 203 10.89 -2.30 17.05
C TYR A 203 11.34 -3.74 17.27
N LYS A 204 10.83 -4.41 18.31
CA LYS A 204 11.14 -5.82 18.58
C LYS A 204 10.61 -6.73 17.47
N LYS A 205 9.42 -6.45 16.93
CA LYS A 205 8.79 -7.26 15.88
C LYS A 205 9.47 -7.07 14.52
N TYR A 206 9.82 -5.84 14.15
CA TYR A 206 10.27 -5.53 12.77
C TYR A 206 11.66 -4.89 12.66
N GLY A 207 12.23 -4.32 13.72
CA GLY A 207 13.41 -3.44 13.67
C GLY A 207 14.78 -4.13 13.57
N GLY A 208 14.84 -5.35 13.06
CA GLY A 208 16.05 -6.18 13.00
C GLY A 208 17.13 -5.70 12.01
N HIS A 209 16.89 -4.62 11.27
CA HIS A 209 17.72 -4.24 10.11
C HIS A 209 18.34 -2.84 10.19
N ASP A 210 18.32 -2.21 11.38
CA ASP A 210 18.86 -0.85 11.59
C ASP A 210 18.32 0.18 10.58
N GLU A 211 17.06 0.03 10.17
CA GLU A 211 16.39 0.92 9.20
C GLU A 211 16.27 2.34 9.77
N VAL A 212 16.65 3.35 8.97
CA VAL A 212 16.60 4.77 9.36
C VAL A 212 15.19 5.18 9.78
N GLN A 213 14.18 4.73 9.03
CA GLN A 213 12.77 5.00 9.26
C GLN A 213 12.23 4.43 10.59
N ILE A 214 13.01 3.58 11.27
CA ILE A 214 12.71 3.06 12.61
C ILE A 214 13.60 3.69 13.67
N LEU A 215 14.91 3.71 13.44
CA LEU A 215 15.88 4.23 14.40
C LEU A 215 15.75 5.75 14.62
N LEU A 216 15.41 6.51 13.57
CA LEU A 216 15.31 7.95 13.65
C LEU A 216 14.12 8.37 14.53
N PRO A 217 12.88 7.87 14.30
CA PRO A 217 11.78 8.14 15.23
C PRO A 217 12.06 7.69 16.68
N LEU A 218 12.74 6.55 16.90
CA LEU A 218 13.13 6.14 18.25
C LEU A 218 14.10 7.14 18.91
N SER A 219 15.03 7.69 18.13
CA SER A 219 15.91 8.76 18.63
C SER A 219 15.12 10.02 18.99
N VAL A 220 14.16 10.42 18.15
CA VAL A 220 13.26 11.56 18.43
C VAL A 220 12.42 11.31 19.68
N LEU A 221 11.84 10.11 19.83
CA LEU A 221 11.06 9.70 20.99
C LEU A 221 11.86 9.92 22.28
N TYR A 222 13.06 9.35 22.37
CA TYR A 222 13.87 9.48 23.58
C TYR A 222 14.40 10.89 23.79
N PHE A 223 14.62 11.67 22.72
CA PHE A 223 14.95 13.08 22.84
C PHE A 223 13.81 13.86 23.51
N LYS A 224 12.57 13.65 23.06
CA LYS A 224 11.38 14.31 23.61
C LYS A 224 11.14 13.95 25.07
N LYS A 225 11.43 12.70 25.45
CA LYS A 225 11.40 12.24 26.85
C LYS A 225 12.54 12.78 27.73
N GLY A 226 13.48 13.56 27.18
CA GLY A 226 14.65 14.08 27.89
C GLY A 226 15.78 13.05 28.10
N GLU A 227 15.65 11.84 27.55
CA GLU A 227 16.60 10.74 27.69
C GLU A 227 17.72 10.81 26.64
N SER A 228 18.48 11.91 26.67
CA SER A 228 19.50 12.27 25.67
C SER A 228 20.52 11.15 25.40
N ALA A 229 20.89 10.35 26.40
CA ALA A 229 21.83 9.25 26.22
C ALA A 229 21.24 8.13 25.34
N LYS A 230 19.97 7.75 25.55
CA LYS A 230 19.27 6.76 24.71
C LYS A 230 19.06 7.29 23.31
N ALA A 231 18.59 8.54 23.19
CA ALA A 231 18.41 9.20 21.90
C ALA A 231 19.72 9.18 21.08
N ALA A 232 20.85 9.55 21.71
CA ALA A 232 22.15 9.56 21.06
C ALA A 232 22.63 8.17 20.65
N ASN A 233 22.26 7.12 21.39
CA ASN A 233 22.61 5.74 21.01
C ASN A 233 21.91 5.31 19.72
N TYR A 234 20.63 5.63 19.53
CA TYR A 234 19.94 5.37 18.26
C TYR A 234 20.54 6.20 17.12
N LEU A 235 20.86 7.47 17.36
CA LEU A 235 21.50 8.33 16.38
C LEU A 235 22.87 7.79 15.92
N LYS A 236 23.67 7.23 16.84
CA LYS A 236 24.95 6.57 16.52
C LYS A 236 24.78 5.32 15.66
N LYS A 237 23.71 4.53 15.87
CA LYS A 237 23.41 3.39 14.99
C LYS A 237 23.17 3.85 13.56
N ILE A 238 22.45 4.96 13.38
CA ILE A 238 22.24 5.57 12.07
C ILE A 238 23.56 6.07 11.49
N GLU A 239 24.37 6.83 12.26
CA GLU A 239 25.66 7.37 11.81
C GLU A 239 26.64 6.28 11.33
N LYS A 240 26.58 5.08 11.92
CA LYS A 240 27.39 3.93 11.50
C LYS A 240 27.10 3.50 10.06
N ASN A 241 25.84 3.60 9.62
CA ASN A 241 25.39 3.10 8.32
C ASN A 241 25.21 4.23 7.29
N VAL A 242 24.77 5.41 7.73
CA VAL A 242 24.46 6.57 6.87
C VAL A 242 25.58 7.60 6.92
N LYS A 243 26.42 7.58 5.88
CA LYS A 243 27.48 8.58 5.70
C LYS A 243 26.86 9.97 5.48
N GLY A 244 27.48 10.99 6.08
CA GLY A 244 27.09 12.39 5.84
C GLY A 244 25.91 12.89 6.68
N ILE A 245 25.37 12.11 7.62
CA ILE A 245 24.24 12.52 8.48
C ILE A 245 24.45 13.88 9.17
N LYS A 246 25.67 14.18 9.62
CA LYS A 246 25.97 15.49 10.23
C LYS A 246 25.83 16.64 9.23
N LYS A 247 26.30 16.44 8.00
CA LYS A 247 26.15 17.43 6.92
C LYS A 247 24.69 17.57 6.55
N PHE A 248 23.95 16.46 6.44
CA PHE A 248 22.51 16.46 6.20
C PHE A 248 21.77 17.34 7.21
N PHE A 249 21.90 17.09 8.52
CA PHE A 249 21.21 17.93 9.50
C PHE A 249 21.68 19.39 9.49
N LYS A 250 22.96 19.65 9.22
CA LYS A 250 23.43 21.03 9.01
C LYS A 250 22.70 21.70 7.85
N ASP A 251 22.51 21.00 6.75
CA ASP A 251 21.86 21.54 5.57
C ASP A 251 20.36 21.76 5.80
N ILE A 252 19.67 20.83 6.48
CA ILE A 252 18.28 21.00 6.92
C ILE A 252 18.13 22.24 7.81
N MET A 253 19.05 22.46 8.77
CA MET A 253 19.05 23.66 9.64
C MET A 253 19.26 24.99 8.90
N ASN A 254 19.76 24.96 7.67
CA ASN A 254 20.04 26.15 6.86
C ASN A 254 19.09 26.25 5.66
N ASP A 255 17.93 25.58 5.71
CA ASP A 255 16.92 25.57 4.64
C ASP A 255 17.47 25.09 3.28
N ARG A 256 18.44 24.16 3.29
CA ARG A 256 19.05 23.55 2.09
C ARG A 256 18.61 22.11 1.86
N GLY A 257 17.37 21.79 2.24
CA GLY A 257 16.79 20.45 2.08
C GLY A 257 16.46 20.10 0.63
N ASP A 258 16.18 21.12 -0.19
CA ASP A 258 15.95 21.04 -1.63
C ASP A 258 17.12 20.37 -2.38
N ILE A 259 18.36 20.56 -1.93
CA ILE A 259 19.55 19.88 -2.48
C ILE A 259 19.38 18.36 -2.45
N TYR A 260 18.79 17.82 -1.38
CA TYR A 260 18.58 16.39 -1.22
C TYR A 260 17.38 15.94 -2.04
N LEU A 261 16.28 16.68 -2.03
CA LEU A 261 15.10 16.39 -2.85
C LEU A 261 15.44 16.35 -4.34
N ASN A 262 16.21 17.31 -4.83
CA ASN A 262 16.64 17.38 -6.24
C ASN A 262 17.67 16.30 -6.63
N GLN A 263 18.35 15.69 -5.64
CA GLN A 263 19.27 14.57 -5.84
C GLN A 263 18.58 13.20 -5.82
N ILE A 264 17.32 13.15 -5.38
CA ILE A 264 16.47 11.97 -5.54
C ILE A 264 16.06 11.93 -7.01
N SER A 265 16.96 11.47 -7.90
CA SER A 265 16.65 11.21 -9.30
C SER A 265 16.82 9.73 -9.66
N ASP A 266 15.84 9.26 -10.45
CA ASP A 266 15.65 7.93 -11.04
C ASP A 266 15.38 6.74 -10.09
N MET A 267 14.14 6.70 -9.59
CA MET A 267 13.32 5.50 -9.32
C MET A 267 13.88 4.38 -8.43
N ARG A 268 15.01 4.57 -7.75
CA ARG A 268 15.60 3.51 -6.90
C ARG A 268 15.82 3.99 -5.49
N TYR A 269 15.04 3.43 -4.57
CA TYR A 269 15.27 3.55 -3.13
C TYR A 269 16.68 3.06 -2.76
N ARG A 270 17.48 3.92 -2.11
CA ARG A 270 18.86 3.63 -1.70
C ARG A 270 18.97 3.50 -0.18
N ARG A 271 19.09 2.26 0.29
CA ARG A 271 19.28 1.96 1.72
C ARG A 271 20.56 2.55 2.28
N PHE A 272 20.50 2.99 3.53
CA PHE A 272 21.60 3.55 4.31
C PHE A 272 22.20 4.82 3.68
N THR A 273 21.35 5.69 3.13
CA THR A 273 21.75 6.97 2.53
C THR A 273 20.99 8.14 3.13
N THR A 274 21.38 9.36 2.75
CA THR A 274 20.66 10.58 3.11
C THR A 274 19.25 10.64 2.49
N ASP A 275 18.95 9.80 1.49
CA ASP A 275 17.60 9.71 0.92
C ASP A 275 16.60 9.18 1.95
N GLU A 276 16.98 8.16 2.74
CA GLU A 276 16.11 7.63 3.80
C GLU A 276 15.87 8.66 4.91
N LEU A 277 16.86 9.49 5.21
CA LEU A 277 16.70 10.61 6.14
C LEU A 277 15.73 11.64 5.55
N MET A 278 15.86 11.97 4.26
CA MET A 278 14.97 12.89 3.59
C MET A 278 13.53 12.37 3.56
N PHE A 279 13.29 11.13 3.14
CA PHE A 279 11.96 10.50 3.18
C PHE A 279 11.40 10.46 4.60
N SER A 280 12.23 10.13 5.60
CA SER A 280 11.75 10.11 6.99
C SER A 280 11.33 11.50 7.47
N LEU A 281 12.01 12.57 7.06
CA LEU A 281 11.66 13.95 7.43
C LEU A 281 10.46 14.46 6.64
N SER A 282 10.43 14.29 5.32
CA SER A 282 9.34 14.77 4.45
C SER A 282 8.01 14.10 4.78
N ASP A 283 8.04 12.79 4.98
CA ASP A 283 6.81 12.03 5.18
C ASP A 283 6.25 12.15 6.59
N ASN A 284 7.05 12.67 7.52
CA ASN A 284 6.69 12.78 8.94
C ASN A 284 7.01 14.18 9.46
N GLU A 285 6.73 15.22 8.67
CA GLU A 285 6.99 16.61 9.04
C GLU A 285 6.43 16.96 10.44
N TYR A 286 5.26 16.43 10.78
CA TYR A 286 4.62 16.59 12.10
C TYR A 286 5.51 16.16 13.28
N LEU A 287 6.41 15.19 13.08
CA LEU A 287 7.33 14.69 14.10
C LEU A 287 8.54 15.62 14.30
N PHE A 288 9.03 16.23 13.22
CA PHE A 288 10.28 17.00 13.24
C PHE A 288 10.03 18.50 13.41
N GLY A 289 9.00 19.05 12.76
CA GLY A 289 8.73 20.49 12.71
C GLY A 289 8.40 21.13 14.06
N THR A 290 8.04 20.33 15.07
CA THR A 290 7.71 20.81 16.42
C THR A 290 8.83 20.61 17.43
N SER A 291 10.02 20.15 17.01
CA SER A 291 11.09 19.75 17.93
C SER A 291 12.43 20.42 17.63
N MET A 292 13.22 20.68 18.69
CA MET A 292 14.63 21.08 18.56
C MET A 292 15.56 19.89 18.20
N TYR A 293 14.99 18.76 17.78
CA TYR A 293 15.70 17.51 17.58
C TYR A 293 16.82 17.65 16.54
N VAL A 294 16.56 18.30 15.41
CA VAL A 294 17.57 18.44 14.33
C VAL A 294 18.80 19.20 14.83
N PHE A 295 18.61 20.31 15.54
CA PHE A 295 19.68 21.09 16.17
C PHE A 295 20.46 20.26 17.19
N TRP A 296 19.73 19.55 18.06
CA TRP A 296 20.33 18.67 19.06
C TRP A 296 21.14 17.54 18.39
N ALA A 297 20.58 16.86 17.38
CA ALA A 297 21.22 15.77 16.68
C ALA A 297 22.51 16.23 15.99
N TYR A 298 22.49 17.39 15.31
CA TYR A 298 23.69 18.01 14.75
C TYR A 298 24.77 18.28 15.81
N SER A 299 24.39 18.77 16.99
CA SER A 299 25.32 19.03 18.09
C SER A 299 25.98 17.75 18.63
N LYS A 300 25.27 16.61 18.57
CA LYS A 300 25.74 15.31 19.08
C LYS A 300 26.56 14.51 18.09
N LEU A 301 26.33 14.69 16.80
CA LEU A 301 27.12 14.03 15.76
C LEU A 301 28.54 14.59 15.73
N GLY A 302 29.54 13.72 15.70
CA GLY A 302 30.96 14.10 15.70
C GLY A 302 31.53 14.57 17.05
N GLU A 303 30.79 14.47 18.16
CA GLU A 303 31.42 14.47 19.49
C GLU A 303 32.28 13.21 19.59
N LYS A 304 33.62 13.32 19.53
CA LYS A 304 34.50 12.20 19.86
C LYS A 304 34.18 11.79 21.29
N THR A 305 33.65 10.58 21.50
CA THR A 305 33.47 10.00 22.83
C THR A 305 34.82 9.64 23.43
N GLY A 306 35.63 10.65 23.74
CA GLY A 306 36.77 10.58 24.63
C GLY A 306 36.32 11.10 25.97
N ALA A 307 35.83 10.22 26.83
CA ALA A 307 35.81 10.50 28.27
C ALA A 307 37.27 10.72 28.69
N LYS A 308 37.74 11.97 28.66
CA LYS A 308 38.94 12.35 29.40
C LYS A 308 38.57 12.14 30.86
N SER A 309 39.01 11.02 31.46
CA SER A 309 38.99 10.86 32.90
C SER A 309 39.67 12.10 33.47
N LYS A 310 38.92 12.94 34.20
CA LYS A 310 39.52 14.03 34.96
C LYS A 310 40.55 13.39 35.88
N LYS A 311 41.85 13.55 35.56
CA LYS A 311 42.91 13.24 36.51
C LYS A 311 42.64 14.11 37.73
N VAL A 312 42.25 13.46 38.83
CA VAL A 312 42.17 14.08 40.14
C VAL A 312 43.58 14.58 40.46
N VAL A 313 43.78 15.89 40.40
CA VAL A 313 44.99 16.54 40.92
C VAL A 313 44.92 16.40 42.43
N LYS A 314 45.68 15.45 42.98
CA LYS A 314 45.95 15.40 44.42
C LYS A 314 46.80 16.62 44.76
N LEU A 315 46.18 17.61 45.41
CA LEU A 315 46.89 18.64 46.15
C LEU A 315 47.64 17.95 47.30
N LYS A 316 48.98 18.00 47.26
CA LYS A 316 49.82 17.69 48.42
C LYS A 316 49.62 18.81 49.44
N LYS A 317 49.26 18.45 50.67
CA LYS A 317 49.52 19.27 51.86
C LYS A 317 50.95 19.00 52.33
#